data_AF-A0A1G8V7J6-F1
#
_entry.id   AF-A0A1G8V7J6-F1
#
_cell.length_a   1.000
_cell.length_b   1.000
_cell.length_c   1.000
_cell.angle_alpha   90.00
_cell.angle_beta   90.00
_cell.angle_gamma   90.00
#
_symmetry.space_group_name_H-M   'P 1'
#
loop_
_entity.id
_entity.type
_entity.pdbx_description
1 polymer ?
#
loop_
_entity_poly.entity_id
_entity_poly.type
_entity_poly.pdbx_seq_one_letter_code
_entity_poly.pdbx_strand_id
1 'polypeptide(L)'
;MLDSISIVTTSGSQSRPCLIAGHKVVIDLSGFENPEIQSFDLVFTFKHAISEIRNHDYNWLPVTGEHVASGFSPKVIRLSNGIFVQPNFAGGIWEIKKKQPRVLFWRFNPKDAAPLTVYTKPHNDKKLAKANSNISFPENPALLFSAKNAIEFSRSVYPFSAIACFTDHCDFDTPESLQLQREFFRDCGVKVTKGFFMNHFSKRADNASFENDAAELIAWKDDGHELAYHSLSQSIKTDEESFGDFSGFVPPFPDIPTWIDHGYQPYNFSLYQSSVMTDAVYAAKLRSKNIHTLWNYIDSGTATTGVINQINPDDFTLGRFYEGIKKLKFSDRAGMMIKSIMFHYYADEQLVTGYKRTAGHFKKLAHQKKISSLVPLFQNIIKLAGPLFKIALHWNVHKNKPFRLAKYAPVFFRHRIGADDFYVFQTLEMVDFRKALCSDNINKLIFENGLFIAHTYFSVPMAYHTGRVFSTPDTIDAEVSKNFHYLGTKIKEQKIWNPTLNELVLFLNNFEKILLDVDHDGTIIVKQAASLTYRTVN
;
A
#
# COMPACT_ATOMS: atom_id res chain seq x y z
N MET A 1 -33.28 1.40 15.12
CA MET A 1 -31.89 1.83 14.86
C MET A 1 -31.66 2.14 13.39
N LEU A 2 -32.07 1.27 12.46
CA LEU A 2 -32.01 1.50 11.02
C LEU A 2 -33.37 1.90 10.43
N ASP A 3 -33.34 2.69 9.35
CA ASP A 3 -34.47 3.03 8.47
C ASP A 3 -34.50 2.12 7.25
N SER A 4 -33.36 1.89 6.61
CA SER A 4 -33.26 1.06 5.40
C SER A 4 -31.88 0.44 5.22
N ILE A 5 -31.85 -0.65 4.45
CA ILE A 5 -30.65 -1.33 3.99
C ILE A 5 -30.82 -1.54 2.48
N SER A 6 -29.81 -1.19 1.69
CA SER A 6 -29.79 -1.54 0.27
C SER A 6 -28.45 -2.16 -0.14
N ILE A 7 -28.51 -3.06 -1.11
CA ILE A 7 -27.34 -3.62 -1.78
C ILE A 7 -27.21 -2.93 -3.13
N VAL A 8 -26.06 -2.32 -3.40
CA VAL A 8 -25.79 -1.56 -4.62
C VAL A 8 -24.68 -2.23 -5.42
N THR A 9 -24.95 -2.50 -6.69
CA THR A 9 -24.00 -3.04 -7.68
C THR A 9 -23.86 -2.09 -8.85
N THR A 10 -23.04 -2.48 -9.83
CA THR A 10 -23.02 -1.87 -11.16
C THR A 10 -24.32 -2.08 -11.95
N SER A 11 -25.10 -3.13 -11.67
CA SER A 11 -26.35 -3.44 -12.38
C SER A 11 -27.59 -2.81 -11.75
N GLY A 12 -27.50 -2.32 -10.50
CA GLY A 12 -28.61 -1.61 -9.85
C GLY A 12 -28.56 -1.63 -8.32
N SER A 13 -29.65 -1.16 -7.71
CA SER A 13 -29.83 -1.13 -6.25
C SER A 13 -31.04 -1.96 -5.87
N GLN A 14 -30.89 -2.80 -4.84
CA GLN A 14 -31.96 -3.62 -4.28
C GLN A 14 -32.14 -3.29 -2.80
N SER A 15 -33.34 -2.89 -2.40
CA SER A 15 -33.70 -2.72 -0.99
C SER A 15 -33.85 -4.08 -0.32
N ARG A 16 -33.38 -4.20 0.93
CA ARG A 16 -33.55 -5.39 1.76
C ARG A 16 -34.37 -5.05 3.00
N PRO A 17 -35.26 -5.96 3.44
CA PRO A 17 -36.04 -5.74 4.65
C PRO A 17 -35.09 -5.61 5.86
N CYS A 18 -35.32 -4.60 6.69
CA CYS A 18 -34.56 -4.39 7.91
C CYS A 18 -35.13 -5.27 9.03
N LEU A 19 -34.65 -6.51 9.15
CA LEU A 19 -34.98 -7.38 10.27
C LEU A 19 -33.92 -7.19 11.37
N ILE A 20 -34.31 -6.53 12.46
CA ILE A 20 -33.46 -6.36 13.64
C ILE A 20 -33.79 -7.49 14.61
N ALA A 21 -32.82 -8.37 14.87
CA ALA A 21 -32.92 -9.41 15.89
C ALA A 21 -32.15 -8.96 17.14
N GLY A 22 -32.85 -8.32 18.08
CA GLY A 22 -32.25 -7.75 19.28
C GLY A 22 -31.21 -6.66 18.96
N HIS A 23 -29.95 -6.96 19.20
CA HIS A 23 -28.81 -6.06 19.01
C HIS A 23 -28.01 -6.32 17.72
N LYS A 24 -28.48 -7.22 16.86
CA LYS A 24 -27.79 -7.64 15.63
C LYS A 24 -28.70 -7.53 14.42
N VAL A 25 -28.15 -7.03 13.32
CA VAL A 25 -28.82 -6.96 12.02
C VAL A 25 -27.98 -7.74 11.03
N VAL A 26 -28.42 -8.96 10.70
CA VAL A 26 -27.78 -9.83 9.71
C VAL A 26 -28.31 -9.48 8.32
N ILE A 27 -27.39 -9.30 7.37
CA ILE A 27 -27.72 -9.05 5.98
C ILE A 27 -27.72 -10.38 5.24
N ASP A 28 -28.88 -10.76 4.73
CA ASP A 28 -29.00 -11.90 3.83
C ASP A 28 -28.50 -11.54 2.43
N LEU A 29 -27.44 -12.23 2.00
CA LEU A 29 -26.86 -12.12 0.67
C LEU A 29 -27.32 -13.25 -0.27
N SER A 30 -28.30 -14.07 0.15
CA SER A 30 -28.87 -15.11 -0.71
C SER A 30 -29.45 -14.50 -2.00
N GLY A 31 -29.22 -15.20 -3.11
CA GLY A 31 -29.56 -14.71 -4.45
C GLY A 31 -28.63 -13.61 -4.99
N PHE A 32 -27.58 -13.25 -4.25
CA PHE A 32 -26.52 -12.32 -4.67
C PHE A 32 -25.18 -13.04 -4.92
N GLU A 33 -25.19 -14.37 -4.89
CA GLU A 33 -24.06 -15.28 -5.06
C GLU A 33 -23.61 -15.42 -6.52
N ASN A 34 -23.66 -14.33 -7.30
CA ASN A 34 -23.11 -14.36 -8.65
C ASN A 34 -21.58 -14.22 -8.57
N PRO A 35 -20.79 -15.22 -9.00
CA PRO A 35 -19.33 -15.14 -9.00
C PRO A 35 -18.78 -14.00 -9.87
N GLU A 36 -19.58 -13.40 -10.76
CA GLU A 36 -19.22 -12.20 -11.52
C GLU A 36 -19.29 -10.91 -10.69
N ILE A 37 -20.01 -10.89 -9.55
CA ILE A 37 -20.09 -9.72 -8.68
C ILE A 37 -18.79 -9.60 -7.88
N GLN A 38 -17.82 -8.91 -8.47
CA GLN A 38 -16.54 -8.60 -7.84
C GLN A 38 -16.57 -7.29 -7.02
N SER A 39 -17.71 -6.59 -6.97
CA SER A 39 -17.87 -5.32 -6.25
C SER A 39 -19.33 -5.03 -5.90
N PHE A 40 -19.57 -4.61 -4.67
CA PHE A 40 -20.87 -4.07 -4.25
C PHE A 40 -20.73 -3.23 -2.99
N ASP A 41 -21.77 -2.44 -2.69
CA ASP A 41 -21.90 -1.71 -1.44
C ASP A 41 -23.13 -2.20 -0.66
N LEU A 42 -22.99 -2.36 0.65
CA LEU A 42 -24.12 -2.36 1.58
C LEU A 42 -24.31 -0.93 2.09
N VAL A 43 -25.48 -0.35 1.87
CA VAL A 43 -25.80 1.01 2.26
C VAL A 43 -26.82 0.97 3.39
N PHE A 44 -26.44 1.51 4.54
CA PHE A 44 -27.27 1.57 5.73
C PHE A 44 -27.71 3.00 5.98
N THR A 45 -29.01 3.21 6.13
CA THR A 45 -29.57 4.49 6.59
C THR A 45 -30.03 4.34 8.03
N PHE A 46 -29.46 5.12 8.94
CA PHE A 46 -29.81 5.13 10.36
C PHE A 46 -30.91 6.14 10.67
N LYS A 47 -31.69 5.86 11.73
CA LYS A 47 -32.66 6.81 12.30
C LYS A 47 -31.99 8.05 12.90
N HIS A 48 -30.81 7.85 13.48
CA HIS A 48 -30.00 8.89 14.12
C HIS A 48 -28.76 9.20 13.28
N ALA A 49 -28.25 10.42 13.37
CA ALA A 49 -27.02 10.80 12.69
C ALA A 49 -25.81 10.06 13.29
N ILE A 50 -24.84 9.74 12.45
CA ILE A 50 -23.50 9.33 12.84
C ILE A 50 -22.80 10.58 13.38
N SER A 51 -22.55 10.63 14.69
CA SER A 51 -21.95 11.79 15.36
C SER A 51 -20.43 11.67 15.42
N GLU A 52 -19.93 10.47 15.72
CA GLU A 52 -18.50 10.22 15.91
C GLU A 52 -18.06 8.93 15.21
N ILE A 53 -16.79 8.91 14.83
CA ILE A 53 -16.09 7.79 14.21
C ILE A 53 -14.88 7.43 15.06
N ARG A 54 -14.54 6.15 15.13
CA ARG A 54 -13.26 5.70 15.66
C ARG A 54 -12.26 5.66 14.51
N ASN A 55 -11.31 6.59 14.48
CA ASN A 55 -10.40 6.76 13.35
C ASN A 55 -9.22 5.76 13.39
N HIS A 56 -8.39 5.74 12.35
CA HIS A 56 -7.24 4.86 12.20
C HIS A 56 -6.27 4.90 13.40
N ASP A 57 -6.13 6.05 14.05
CA ASP A 57 -5.28 6.30 15.21
C ASP A 57 -5.89 5.86 16.55
N TYR A 58 -7.08 5.23 16.52
CA TYR A 58 -7.84 4.83 17.69
C TYR A 58 -8.32 6.01 18.54
N ASN A 59 -8.66 7.14 17.91
CA ASN A 59 -9.33 8.26 18.58
C ASN A 59 -10.77 8.43 18.10
N TRP A 60 -11.64 8.93 18.98
CA TRP A 60 -12.97 9.38 18.60
C TRP A 60 -12.87 10.74 17.93
N LEU A 61 -13.41 10.86 16.71
CA LEU A 61 -13.46 12.12 15.98
C LEU A 61 -14.90 12.44 15.56
N PRO A 62 -15.30 13.73 15.59
CA PRO A 62 -16.57 14.16 15.02
C PRO A 62 -16.55 14.03 13.50
N VAL A 63 -17.71 13.74 12.90
CA VAL A 63 -17.86 13.65 11.44
C VAL A 63 -17.84 15.06 10.81
N THR A 64 -16.64 15.59 10.59
CA THR A 64 -16.42 16.94 10.02
C THR A 64 -16.22 16.94 8.50
N GLY A 65 -15.97 15.76 7.90
CA GLY A 65 -15.62 15.56 6.49
C GLY A 65 -16.05 14.19 5.92
N GLU A 66 -15.45 13.78 4.81
CA GLU A 66 -15.52 12.40 4.33
C GLU A 66 -14.56 11.55 5.18
N HIS A 67 -15.01 10.37 5.59
CA HIS A 67 -14.19 9.45 6.37
C HIS A 67 -14.18 8.07 5.72
N VAL A 68 -13.01 7.43 5.73
CA VAL A 68 -12.78 6.10 5.18
C VAL A 68 -12.07 5.26 6.25
N ALA A 69 -12.66 4.12 6.63
CA ALA A 69 -12.01 3.12 7.46
C ALA A 69 -11.70 1.88 6.62
N SER A 70 -10.41 1.66 6.34
CA SER A 70 -9.89 0.52 5.58
C SER A 70 -9.93 -0.78 6.39
N GLY A 71 -9.48 -1.90 5.80
CA GLY A 71 -9.47 -3.22 6.45
C GLY A 71 -8.75 -3.27 7.81
N PHE A 72 -7.78 -2.37 8.03
CA PHE A 72 -6.95 -2.33 9.24
C PHE A 72 -7.28 -1.17 10.19
N SER A 73 -8.29 -0.38 9.86
CA SER A 73 -8.80 0.70 10.73
C SER A 73 -10.01 0.23 11.54
N PRO A 74 -10.22 0.74 12.76
CA PRO A 74 -11.45 0.49 13.51
C PRO A 74 -12.68 0.85 12.67
N LYS A 75 -13.64 -0.07 12.60
CA LYS A 75 -14.95 0.16 11.98
C LYS A 75 -15.97 0.34 13.08
N VAL A 76 -15.85 1.45 13.80
CA VAL A 76 -16.73 1.76 14.92
C VAL A 76 -17.25 3.17 14.75
N ILE A 77 -18.56 3.34 14.87
CA ILE A 77 -19.21 4.63 14.90
C ILE A 77 -20.05 4.78 16.16
N ARG A 78 -20.26 6.02 16.58
CA ARG A 78 -21.27 6.38 17.58
C ARG A 78 -22.36 7.20 16.91
N LEU A 79 -23.60 6.80 17.13
CA LEU A 79 -24.77 7.54 16.69
C LEU A 79 -25.10 8.66 17.70
N SER A 80 -25.85 9.66 17.27
CA SER A 80 -26.18 10.84 18.09
C SER A 80 -27.04 10.52 19.33
N ASN A 81 -27.58 9.31 19.42
CA ASN A 81 -28.27 8.80 20.61
C ASN A 81 -27.35 7.99 21.54
N GLY A 82 -26.04 7.99 21.29
CA GLY A 82 -25.02 7.32 22.11
C GLY A 82 -24.73 5.87 21.72
N ILE A 83 -25.49 5.26 20.81
CA ILE A 83 -25.31 3.84 20.47
C ILE A 83 -24.09 3.63 19.55
N PHE A 84 -23.26 2.65 19.90
CA PHE A 84 -22.18 2.13 19.08
C PHE A 84 -22.72 1.24 17.97
N VAL A 85 -22.13 1.37 16.79
CA VAL A 85 -22.35 0.45 15.67
C VAL A 85 -21.01 -0.07 15.17
N GLN A 86 -20.92 -1.39 14.99
CA GLN A 86 -19.71 -2.09 14.56
C GLN A 86 -20.08 -3.27 13.64
N PRO A 87 -19.28 -3.63 12.63
CA PRO A 87 -19.55 -4.83 11.85
C PRO A 87 -19.13 -6.09 12.61
N ASN A 88 -19.74 -7.23 12.29
CA ASN A 88 -19.36 -8.51 12.89
C ASN A 88 -17.97 -9.02 12.45
N PHE A 89 -17.37 -8.48 11.40
CA PHE A 89 -16.02 -8.83 10.96
C PHE A 89 -15.29 -7.60 10.38
N ALA A 90 -13.96 -7.66 10.26
CA ALA A 90 -13.14 -6.50 9.89
C ALA A 90 -13.09 -6.17 8.38
N GLY A 91 -13.44 -7.12 7.52
CA GLY A 91 -13.45 -7.00 6.07
C GLY A 91 -14.35 -5.90 5.49
N GLY A 92 -14.05 -5.52 4.25
CA GLY A 92 -14.68 -4.38 3.57
C GLY A 92 -14.17 -3.02 4.06
N ILE A 93 -14.72 -1.95 3.48
CA ILE A 93 -14.33 -0.56 3.76
C ILE A 93 -15.57 0.20 4.20
N TRP A 94 -15.47 0.98 5.28
CA TRP A 94 -16.52 1.92 5.65
C TRP A 94 -16.24 3.29 5.04
N GLU A 95 -17.24 3.90 4.41
CA GLU A 95 -17.18 5.27 3.93
C GLU A 95 -18.39 6.06 4.48
N ILE A 96 -18.11 7.21 5.07
CA ILE A 96 -19.11 8.12 5.63
C ILE A 96 -18.92 9.49 5.00
N LYS A 97 -20.02 10.10 4.58
CA LYS A 97 -20.01 11.41 3.92
C LYS A 97 -20.71 12.43 4.79
N LYS A 98 -20.04 13.56 5.06
CA LYS A 98 -20.62 14.70 5.79
C LYS A 98 -22.02 15.10 5.31
N LYS A 99 -22.25 15.13 4.00
CA LYS A 99 -23.54 15.52 3.39
C LYS A 99 -24.66 14.48 3.58
N GLN A 100 -24.33 13.29 4.06
CA GLN A 100 -25.24 12.18 4.30
C GLN A 100 -25.00 11.64 5.73
N PRO A 101 -25.27 12.45 6.77
CA PRO A 101 -24.84 12.15 8.13
C PRO A 101 -25.51 10.93 8.75
N ARG A 102 -26.55 10.36 8.10
CA ARG A 102 -27.26 9.15 8.54
C ARG A 102 -26.88 7.92 7.72
N VAL A 103 -25.96 8.03 6.77
CA VAL A 103 -25.67 6.97 5.81
C VAL A 103 -24.26 6.43 6.03
N LEU A 104 -24.19 5.12 6.17
CA LEU A 104 -22.93 4.36 6.15
C LEU A 104 -22.88 3.53 4.88
N PHE A 105 -21.79 3.68 4.12
CA PHE A 105 -21.46 2.80 3.00
C PHE A 105 -20.47 1.75 3.50
N TRP A 106 -20.84 0.47 3.45
CA TRP A 106 -19.92 -0.65 3.67
C TRP A 106 -19.60 -1.28 2.31
N ARG A 107 -18.43 -0.93 1.78
CA ARG A 107 -18.00 -1.21 0.42
C ARG A 107 -17.17 -2.47 0.36
N PHE A 108 -17.46 -3.34 -0.60
CA PHE A 108 -16.69 -4.54 -0.89
C PHE A 108 -16.01 -4.40 -2.24
N ASN A 109 -14.67 -4.34 -2.18
CA ASN A 109 -13.79 -4.20 -3.33
C ASN A 109 -14.18 -3.01 -4.26
N PRO A 110 -14.37 -1.77 -3.74
CA PRO A 110 -14.67 -0.63 -4.60
C PRO A 110 -13.49 -0.31 -5.54
N LYS A 111 -13.73 0.49 -6.58
CA LYS A 111 -12.67 0.92 -7.51
C LYS A 111 -11.49 1.54 -6.74
N ASP A 112 -10.27 1.21 -7.14
CA ASP A 112 -9.01 1.67 -6.56
C ASP A 112 -8.71 1.20 -5.12
N ALA A 113 -9.53 0.31 -4.50
CA ALA A 113 -9.24 -0.25 -3.18
C ALA A 113 -8.24 -1.43 -3.18
N ALA A 114 -8.12 -2.11 -4.32
CA ALA A 114 -7.17 -3.20 -4.54
C ALA A 114 -6.56 -3.07 -5.94
N PRO A 115 -5.79 -2.00 -6.21
CA PRO A 115 -5.29 -1.72 -7.55
C PRO A 115 -4.09 -2.61 -7.89
N LEU A 116 -4.02 -3.04 -9.14
CA LEU A 116 -2.91 -3.81 -9.70
C LEU A 116 -2.31 -3.07 -10.89
N THR A 117 -0.99 -3.12 -11.03
CA THR A 117 -0.33 -2.72 -12.26
C THR A 117 -0.32 -3.89 -13.24
N VAL A 118 -0.82 -3.65 -14.46
CA VAL A 118 -0.70 -4.59 -15.59
C VAL A 118 -0.08 -3.87 -16.77
N TYR A 119 0.93 -4.46 -17.37
CA TYR A 119 1.56 -3.97 -18.59
C TYR A 119 1.03 -4.69 -19.82
N THR A 120 0.78 -3.95 -20.90
CA THR A 120 0.31 -4.52 -22.17
C THR A 120 1.39 -4.56 -23.23
N LYS A 121 1.56 -5.71 -23.91
CA LYS A 121 2.39 -5.83 -25.12
C LYS A 121 1.70 -5.21 -26.35
N PRO A 122 2.47 -4.74 -27.36
CA PRO A 122 3.94 -4.77 -27.45
C PRO A 122 4.65 -3.56 -26.81
N HIS A 123 3.90 -2.52 -26.38
CA HIS A 123 4.48 -1.23 -25.98
C HIS A 123 4.81 -1.11 -24.48
N ASN A 124 4.48 -2.13 -23.68
CA ASN A 124 4.56 -2.11 -22.21
C ASN A 124 3.86 -0.89 -21.62
N ASP A 125 2.68 -0.58 -22.15
CA ASP A 125 1.83 0.47 -21.59
C ASP A 125 1.27 0.00 -20.25
N LYS A 126 1.45 0.82 -19.21
CA LYS A 126 0.91 0.56 -17.88
C LYS A 126 -0.60 0.77 -17.90
N LYS A 127 -1.34 -0.15 -17.27
CA LYS A 127 -2.77 -0.04 -16.97
C LYS A 127 -3.01 -0.38 -15.50
N LEU A 128 -4.00 0.30 -14.92
CA LEU A 128 -4.51 -0.05 -13.61
C LEU A 128 -5.64 -1.06 -13.77
N ALA A 129 -5.41 -2.27 -13.28
CA ALA A 129 -6.42 -3.30 -13.12
C ALA A 129 -6.89 -3.35 -11.65
N LYS A 130 -7.92 -4.15 -11.40
CA LYS A 130 -8.46 -4.40 -10.08
C LYS A 130 -8.15 -5.84 -9.70
N ALA A 131 -7.85 -6.09 -8.42
CA ALA A 131 -7.67 -7.44 -7.94
C ALA A 131 -8.95 -8.27 -8.13
N ASN A 132 -8.79 -9.41 -8.80
CA ASN A 132 -9.75 -10.50 -8.76
C ASN A 132 -9.67 -11.14 -7.38
N SER A 133 -10.75 -11.15 -6.62
CA SER A 133 -10.82 -11.82 -5.33
C SER A 133 -12.20 -12.43 -5.15
N ASN A 134 -12.24 -13.66 -4.63
CA ASN A 134 -13.49 -14.26 -4.20
C ASN A 134 -13.98 -13.51 -2.96
N ILE A 135 -15.16 -12.90 -3.06
CA ILE A 135 -15.81 -12.32 -1.90
C ILE A 135 -16.35 -13.47 -1.06
N SER A 136 -15.60 -13.84 -0.03
CA SER A 136 -15.99 -14.82 0.96
C SER A 136 -16.03 -14.16 2.32
N PHE A 137 -17.05 -14.47 3.11
CA PHE A 137 -17.21 -13.95 4.47
C PHE A 137 -17.11 -15.09 5.49
N PRO A 138 -16.52 -14.85 6.67
CA PRO A 138 -16.51 -15.84 7.75
C PRO A 138 -17.93 -16.13 8.27
N GLU A 139 -18.81 -15.13 8.22
CA GLU A 139 -20.25 -15.23 8.45
C GLU A 139 -20.99 -14.21 7.57
N ASN A 140 -22.31 -14.34 7.43
CA ASN A 140 -23.12 -13.30 6.79
C ASN A 140 -22.80 -11.92 7.40
N PRO A 141 -22.59 -10.87 6.58
CA PRO A 141 -22.35 -9.53 7.10
C PRO A 141 -23.45 -9.11 8.06
N ALA A 142 -23.05 -8.51 9.18
CA ALA A 142 -23.97 -8.02 10.19
C ALA A 142 -23.48 -6.72 10.81
N LEU A 143 -24.42 -5.85 11.18
CA LEU A 143 -24.16 -4.71 12.08
C LEU A 143 -24.60 -5.06 13.49
N LEU A 144 -23.71 -4.81 14.44
CA LEU A 144 -23.90 -4.96 15.88
C LEU A 144 -24.20 -3.59 16.48
N PHE A 145 -25.16 -3.53 17.41
CA PHE A 145 -25.63 -2.31 18.07
C PHE A 145 -25.49 -2.42 19.58
N SER A 146 -24.74 -1.52 20.20
CA SER A 146 -24.51 -1.56 21.65
C SER A 146 -24.64 -0.19 22.30
N ALA A 147 -25.25 -0.12 23.48
CA ALA A 147 -25.20 1.06 24.33
C ALA A 147 -24.01 1.02 25.31
N LYS A 148 -23.26 -0.08 25.36
CA LYS A 148 -22.23 -0.34 26.37
C LYS A 148 -20.84 -0.15 25.82
N ASN A 149 -20.54 -0.74 24.67
CA ASN A 149 -19.18 -0.81 24.18
C ASN A 149 -19.04 -1.03 22.67
N ALA A 150 -17.80 -0.88 22.22
CA ALA A 150 -17.26 -1.44 20.99
C ALA A 150 -15.93 -2.17 21.27
N ILE A 151 -15.38 -2.84 20.26
CA ILE A 151 -14.09 -3.55 20.36
C ILE A 151 -13.14 -3.07 19.27
N GLU A 152 -11.88 -2.84 19.61
CA GLU A 152 -10.84 -2.56 18.61
C GLU A 152 -9.64 -3.49 18.77
N PHE A 153 -9.04 -3.83 17.63
CA PHE A 153 -7.92 -4.77 17.52
C PHE A 153 -6.63 -4.03 17.24
N SER A 154 -5.54 -4.53 17.83
CA SER A 154 -4.21 -4.02 17.54
C SER A 154 -3.71 -4.53 16.19
N ARG A 155 -3.07 -3.63 15.44
CA ARG A 155 -2.34 -3.97 14.20
C ARG A 155 -0.92 -4.49 14.44
N SER A 156 -0.44 -4.49 15.69
CA SER A 156 0.95 -4.76 16.03
C SER A 156 1.09 -5.81 17.14
N VAL A 157 2.22 -6.52 17.13
CA VAL A 157 2.61 -7.44 18.22
C VAL A 157 2.84 -6.70 19.54
N TYR A 158 3.29 -5.45 19.47
CA TYR A 158 3.27 -4.53 20.60
C TYR A 158 1.92 -3.82 20.58
N PRO A 159 1.01 -4.10 21.54
CA PRO A 159 -0.37 -3.65 21.44
C PRO A 159 -0.48 -2.15 21.24
N PHE A 160 -1.11 -1.78 20.14
CA PHE A 160 -1.39 -0.41 19.71
C PHE A 160 -0.11 0.42 19.54
N SER A 161 0.96 -0.19 19.01
CA SER A 161 2.15 0.52 18.57
C SER A 161 2.09 0.87 17.07
N ALA A 162 2.98 1.77 16.65
CA ALA A 162 3.24 2.02 15.23
C ALA A 162 3.99 0.87 14.55
N ILE A 163 4.02 0.88 13.22
CA ILE A 163 4.63 -0.16 12.38
C ILE A 163 5.48 0.49 11.27
N ALA A 164 6.74 0.08 11.18
CA ALA A 164 7.67 0.48 10.13
C ALA A 164 8.19 -0.76 9.39
N CYS A 165 7.76 -0.98 8.16
CA CYS A 165 8.20 -2.10 7.33
C CYS A 165 8.99 -1.56 6.13
N PHE A 166 10.13 -2.16 5.81
CA PHE A 166 10.98 -1.76 4.69
C PHE A 166 11.09 -2.88 3.66
N THR A 167 11.00 -2.52 2.38
CA THR A 167 11.23 -3.40 1.23
C THR A 167 12.22 -2.72 0.29
N ASP A 168 13.23 -3.45 -0.17
CA ASP A 168 14.33 -2.89 -0.95
C ASP A 168 14.36 -3.35 -2.41
N HIS A 169 14.68 -2.41 -3.31
CA HIS A 169 15.07 -2.66 -4.69
C HIS A 169 16.61 -2.76 -4.78
N CYS A 170 17.09 -3.98 -5.08
CA CYS A 170 18.52 -4.29 -5.19
C CYS A 170 19.16 -3.88 -6.52
N ASP A 171 18.47 -3.08 -7.35
CA ASP A 171 18.94 -2.62 -8.65
C ASP A 171 20.32 -1.97 -8.61
N PHE A 172 20.66 -1.39 -7.46
CA PHE A 172 21.89 -0.66 -7.29
C PHE A 172 22.94 -1.30 -6.41
N ASP A 173 22.64 -2.46 -5.83
CA ASP A 173 23.56 -3.11 -4.92
C ASP A 173 24.83 -3.56 -5.63
N THR A 174 25.95 -3.32 -4.95
CA THR A 174 27.24 -3.94 -5.20
C THR A 174 27.59 -4.86 -4.03
N PRO A 175 28.57 -5.76 -4.14
CA PRO A 175 28.99 -6.60 -3.02
C PRO A 175 29.35 -5.75 -1.78
N GLU A 176 30.03 -4.62 -1.98
CA GLU A 176 30.45 -3.72 -0.91
C GLU A 176 29.25 -2.97 -0.30
N SER A 177 28.36 -2.43 -1.13
CA SER A 177 27.19 -1.71 -0.62
C SER A 177 26.23 -2.65 0.10
N LEU A 178 26.14 -3.92 -0.35
CA LEU A 178 25.33 -4.96 0.28
C LEU A 178 25.81 -5.24 1.71
N GLN A 179 27.12 -5.35 1.92
CA GLN A 179 27.71 -5.53 3.24
C GLN A 179 27.51 -4.30 4.14
N LEU A 180 27.84 -3.11 3.64
CA LEU A 180 27.72 -1.87 4.41
C LEU A 180 26.29 -1.60 4.87
N GLN A 181 25.30 -1.88 4.01
CA GLN A 181 23.88 -1.77 4.38
C GLN A 181 23.52 -2.72 5.52
N ARG A 182 23.91 -4.01 5.46
CA ARG A 182 23.59 -4.99 6.50
C ARG A 182 24.15 -4.55 7.85
N GLU A 183 25.43 -4.19 7.86
CA GLU A 183 26.11 -3.77 9.08
C GLU A 183 25.46 -2.53 9.68
N PHE A 184 25.09 -1.55 8.84
CA PHE A 184 24.38 -0.35 9.26
C PHE A 184 23.00 -0.66 9.85
N PHE A 185 22.21 -1.52 9.21
CA PHE A 185 20.87 -1.88 9.71
C PHE A 185 20.94 -2.70 10.99
N ARG A 186 21.90 -3.62 11.10
CA ARG A 186 22.18 -4.37 12.33
C ARG A 186 22.53 -3.43 13.48
N ASP A 187 23.41 -2.46 13.25
CA ASP A 187 23.80 -1.45 14.25
C ASP A 187 22.61 -0.58 14.68
N CYS A 188 21.72 -0.24 13.76
CA CYS A 188 20.48 0.48 14.07
C CYS A 188 19.39 -0.40 14.70
N GLY A 189 19.52 -1.73 14.69
CA GLY A 189 18.46 -2.65 15.11
C GLY A 189 17.21 -2.60 14.20
N VAL A 190 17.42 -2.43 12.89
CA VAL A 190 16.36 -2.32 11.88
C VAL A 190 16.36 -3.55 10.97
N LYS A 191 15.21 -4.19 10.83
CA LYS A 191 14.95 -5.29 9.90
C LYS A 191 14.37 -4.76 8.59
N VAL A 192 14.70 -5.47 7.51
CA VAL A 192 14.38 -5.11 6.12
C VAL A 192 14.01 -6.37 5.36
N THR A 193 13.10 -6.24 4.39
CA THR A 193 12.88 -7.22 3.34
C THR A 193 13.79 -6.89 2.16
N LYS A 194 14.94 -7.57 2.10
CA LYS A 194 16.01 -7.33 1.14
C LYS A 194 15.72 -8.02 -0.18
N GLY A 195 15.50 -7.22 -1.23
CA GLY A 195 15.45 -7.72 -2.60
C GLY A 195 16.81 -8.31 -3.02
N PHE A 196 16.79 -9.33 -3.88
CA PHE A 196 17.99 -9.81 -4.56
C PHE A 196 17.64 -10.40 -5.94
N PHE A 197 18.60 -10.38 -6.86
CA PHE A 197 18.52 -11.13 -8.12
C PHE A 197 19.10 -12.53 -7.93
N MET A 198 18.46 -13.55 -8.51
CA MET A 198 18.98 -14.92 -8.48
C MET A 198 20.29 -15.05 -9.25
N ASN A 199 20.26 -14.61 -10.51
CA ASN A 199 21.29 -14.82 -11.51
C ASN A 199 22.01 -13.49 -11.81
N HIS A 200 23.32 -13.55 -12.04
CA HIS A 200 24.10 -12.40 -12.49
C HIS A 200 23.93 -12.18 -14.00
N PHE A 201 22.76 -11.68 -14.40
CA PHE A 201 22.53 -11.17 -15.76
C PHE A 201 22.18 -9.69 -15.71
N SER A 202 23.21 -8.86 -15.90
CA SER A 202 23.15 -7.43 -15.69
C SER A 202 23.98 -6.66 -16.73
N LYS A 203 23.59 -5.40 -17.00
CA LYS A 203 24.42 -4.42 -17.72
C LYS A 203 25.53 -3.82 -16.84
N ARG A 204 25.51 -4.13 -15.55
CA ARG A 204 26.44 -3.68 -14.51
C ARG A 204 27.22 -4.88 -14.01
N ALA A 205 28.52 -4.89 -14.26
CA ALA A 205 29.40 -5.97 -13.84
C ALA A 205 29.51 -6.08 -12.31
N ASP A 206 29.25 -4.99 -11.59
CA ASP A 206 29.33 -4.88 -10.15
C ASP A 206 27.99 -5.15 -9.44
N ASN A 207 26.94 -5.59 -10.15
CA ASN A 207 25.64 -5.79 -9.52
C ASN A 207 25.62 -7.09 -8.68
N ALA A 208 25.23 -6.95 -7.41
CA ALA A 208 25.11 -8.07 -6.50
C ALA A 208 23.98 -9.03 -6.90
N SER A 209 24.20 -10.32 -6.69
CA SER A 209 23.23 -11.39 -6.98
C SER A 209 23.48 -12.60 -6.09
N PHE A 210 22.51 -13.50 -5.97
CA PHE A 210 22.71 -14.73 -5.21
C PHE A 210 23.81 -15.61 -5.81
N GLU A 211 23.86 -15.71 -7.15
CA GLU A 211 24.90 -16.47 -7.87
C GLU A 211 26.33 -16.10 -7.44
N ASN A 212 26.61 -14.80 -7.28
CA ASN A 212 27.97 -14.32 -6.96
C ASN A 212 28.18 -14.01 -5.47
N ASP A 213 27.12 -13.63 -4.75
CA ASP A 213 27.22 -13.00 -3.42
C ASP A 213 26.39 -13.74 -2.35
N ALA A 214 26.16 -15.04 -2.55
CA ALA A 214 25.35 -15.88 -1.66
C ALA A 214 25.74 -15.76 -0.18
N ALA A 215 27.04 -15.75 0.13
CA ALA A 215 27.52 -15.72 1.52
C ALA A 215 27.04 -14.46 2.27
N GLU A 216 27.06 -13.31 1.61
CA GLU A 216 26.61 -12.06 2.21
C GLU A 216 25.07 -12.06 2.35
N LEU A 217 24.32 -12.53 1.35
CA LEU A 217 22.86 -12.66 1.45
C LEU A 217 22.41 -13.67 2.54
N ILE A 218 23.18 -14.72 2.77
CA ILE A 218 22.98 -15.62 3.93
C ILE A 218 23.14 -14.85 5.23
N ALA A 219 24.19 -14.01 5.35
CA ALA A 219 24.40 -13.19 6.53
C ALA A 219 23.25 -12.20 6.78
N TRP A 220 22.62 -11.66 5.73
CA TRP A 220 21.39 -10.86 5.87
C TRP A 220 20.26 -11.68 6.53
N LYS A 221 20.04 -12.91 6.09
CA LYS A 221 19.02 -13.79 6.69
C LYS A 221 19.36 -14.10 8.15
N ASP A 222 20.63 -14.37 8.46
CA ASP A 222 21.11 -14.67 9.82
C ASP A 222 20.95 -13.47 10.77
N ASP A 223 21.12 -12.24 10.27
CA ASP A 223 20.84 -11.00 11.01
C ASP A 223 19.33 -10.71 11.17
N GLY A 224 18.45 -11.61 10.70
CA GLY A 224 17.00 -11.56 10.88
C GLY A 224 16.24 -10.80 9.79
N HIS A 225 16.89 -10.47 8.67
CA HIS A 225 16.23 -9.88 7.50
C HIS A 225 15.44 -10.95 6.73
N GLU A 226 14.44 -10.51 5.96
CA GLU A 226 13.80 -11.35 4.95
C GLU A 226 14.53 -11.17 3.63
N LEU A 227 14.78 -12.24 2.89
CA LEU A 227 15.19 -12.17 1.49
C LEU A 227 13.94 -12.23 0.61
N ALA A 228 13.91 -11.44 -0.47
CA ALA A 228 12.83 -11.42 -1.44
C ALA A 228 13.38 -11.47 -2.87
N TYR A 229 12.74 -12.23 -3.75
CA TYR A 229 13.11 -12.23 -5.16
C TYR A 229 12.78 -10.88 -5.76
N HIS A 230 13.74 -10.24 -6.41
CA HIS A 230 13.49 -9.04 -7.20
C HIS A 230 13.55 -9.38 -8.69
N SER A 231 12.58 -10.16 -9.17
CA SER A 231 12.77 -10.98 -10.37
C SER A 231 14.00 -11.93 -10.26
N LEU A 232 14.32 -12.67 -11.32
CA LEU A 232 15.47 -13.59 -11.31
C LEU A 232 16.76 -12.93 -11.80
N SER A 233 16.66 -11.88 -12.61
CA SER A 233 17.81 -11.14 -13.13
C SER A 233 17.47 -9.67 -13.32
N GLN A 234 18.50 -8.82 -13.29
CA GLN A 234 18.33 -7.40 -13.48
C GLN A 234 17.98 -7.05 -14.93
N SER A 235 18.73 -7.59 -15.88
CA SER A 235 18.54 -7.30 -17.30
C SER A 235 17.59 -8.30 -17.95
N ILE A 236 16.94 -7.86 -19.04
CA ILE A 236 15.95 -8.63 -19.78
C ILE A 236 16.69 -9.52 -20.78
N LYS A 237 16.46 -10.84 -20.69
CA LYS A 237 16.93 -11.83 -21.68
C LYS A 237 15.91 -11.97 -22.81
N THR A 238 16.13 -12.88 -23.76
CA THR A 238 15.04 -13.25 -24.68
C THR A 238 13.85 -13.83 -23.91
N ASP A 239 12.64 -13.80 -24.48
CA ASP A 239 11.45 -14.38 -23.83
C ASP A 239 11.69 -15.88 -23.51
N GLU A 240 12.31 -16.63 -24.44
CA GLU A 240 12.65 -18.05 -24.27
C GLU A 240 13.58 -18.29 -23.07
N GLU A 241 14.70 -17.58 -23.00
CA GLU A 241 15.64 -17.68 -21.87
C GLU A 241 14.98 -17.25 -20.55
N SER A 242 14.21 -16.17 -20.57
CA SER A 242 13.53 -15.65 -19.37
C SER A 242 12.53 -16.65 -18.81
N PHE A 243 11.75 -17.31 -19.67
CA PHE A 243 10.82 -18.35 -19.25
C PHE A 243 11.52 -19.67 -18.90
N GLY A 244 12.66 -19.97 -19.53
CA GLY A 244 13.54 -21.06 -19.13
C GLY A 244 14.02 -20.88 -17.69
N ASP A 245 14.57 -19.70 -17.37
CA ASP A 245 15.01 -19.32 -16.03
C ASP A 245 13.84 -19.42 -15.03
N PHE A 246 12.69 -18.81 -15.34
CA PHE A 246 11.52 -18.82 -14.46
C PHE A 246 10.95 -20.22 -14.23
N SER A 247 11.01 -21.09 -15.24
CA SER A 247 10.49 -22.45 -15.13
C SER A 247 11.43 -23.37 -14.35
N GLY A 248 12.73 -23.13 -14.44
CA GLY A 248 13.80 -24.00 -13.96
C GLY A 248 14.48 -23.56 -12.66
N PHE A 249 14.33 -22.31 -12.21
CA PHE A 249 15.06 -21.84 -11.04
C PHE A 249 14.73 -22.66 -9.78
N VAL A 250 15.73 -22.89 -8.94
CA VAL A 250 15.59 -23.57 -7.66
C VAL A 250 15.74 -22.51 -6.56
N PRO A 251 14.75 -22.39 -5.64
CA PRO A 251 14.87 -21.49 -4.50
C PRO A 251 16.10 -21.84 -3.68
N PRO A 252 16.97 -20.87 -3.34
CA PRO A 252 18.12 -21.11 -2.47
C PRO A 252 17.69 -21.46 -1.05
N PHE A 253 16.48 -21.02 -0.66
CA PHE A 253 15.83 -21.38 0.60
C PHE A 253 14.37 -21.76 0.35
N PRO A 254 13.81 -22.66 1.16
CA PRO A 254 12.41 -23.06 1.04
C PRO A 254 11.42 -21.97 1.52
N ASP A 255 11.89 -20.95 2.22
CA ASP A 255 11.08 -19.97 2.96
C ASP A 255 11.23 -18.53 2.46
N ILE A 256 11.35 -18.33 1.13
CA ILE A 256 11.25 -17.00 0.51
C ILE A 256 9.86 -16.81 -0.12
N PRO A 257 8.91 -16.18 0.58
CA PRO A 257 7.53 -16.07 0.12
C PRO A 257 7.26 -14.86 -0.79
N THR A 258 8.18 -13.90 -0.80
CA THR A 258 7.96 -12.58 -1.39
C THR A 258 8.62 -12.43 -2.75
N TRP A 259 7.84 -11.90 -3.68
CA TRP A 259 8.27 -11.53 -5.02
C TRP A 259 8.04 -10.03 -5.27
N ILE A 260 9.13 -9.30 -5.43
CA ILE A 260 9.15 -7.87 -5.77
C ILE A 260 9.32 -7.75 -7.28
N ASP A 261 8.34 -7.15 -7.93
CA ASP A 261 8.29 -7.01 -9.38
C ASP A 261 9.29 -5.97 -9.91
N HIS A 262 10.18 -6.36 -10.84
CA HIS A 262 11.10 -5.46 -11.55
C HIS A 262 10.52 -4.87 -12.88
N GLY A 263 9.20 -4.98 -13.07
CA GLY A 263 8.37 -4.44 -14.15
C GLY A 263 8.50 -5.12 -15.52
N TYR A 264 9.72 -5.23 -16.03
CA TYR A 264 9.95 -5.50 -17.45
C TYR A 264 10.31 -6.94 -17.81
N GLN A 265 10.47 -7.83 -16.82
CA GLN A 265 10.69 -9.25 -17.10
C GLN A 265 9.38 -9.91 -17.54
N PRO A 266 9.39 -10.75 -18.60
CA PRO A 266 8.16 -11.29 -19.17
C PRO A 266 7.40 -12.24 -18.23
N TYR A 267 8.06 -12.79 -17.21
CA TYR A 267 7.46 -13.61 -16.16
C TYR A 267 7.03 -12.82 -14.91
N ASN A 268 7.21 -11.50 -14.86
CA ASN A 268 6.82 -10.72 -13.69
C ASN A 268 5.29 -10.64 -13.53
N PHE A 269 4.83 -10.50 -12.29
CA PHE A 269 3.41 -10.44 -11.96
C PHE A 269 2.65 -9.36 -12.74
N SER A 270 3.27 -8.21 -12.97
CA SER A 270 2.69 -7.10 -13.73
C SER A 270 2.69 -7.31 -15.25
N LEU A 271 3.41 -8.30 -15.79
CA LEU A 271 3.59 -8.49 -17.24
C LEU A 271 3.25 -9.90 -17.74
N TYR A 272 3.20 -10.93 -16.90
CA TYR A 272 3.07 -12.33 -17.32
C TYR A 272 1.80 -12.60 -18.14
N GLN A 273 0.70 -11.87 -17.90
CA GLN A 273 -0.55 -12.01 -18.66
C GLN A 273 -0.42 -11.58 -20.13
N SER A 274 0.61 -10.80 -20.46
CA SER A 274 0.93 -10.44 -21.84
C SER A 274 1.80 -11.49 -22.55
N SER A 275 2.17 -12.56 -21.86
CA SER A 275 3.01 -13.63 -22.35
C SER A 275 2.21 -14.89 -22.72
N VAL A 276 2.91 -15.95 -23.11
CA VAL A 276 2.32 -17.27 -23.41
C VAL A 276 1.89 -18.05 -22.16
N MET A 277 2.17 -17.54 -20.96
CA MET A 277 1.89 -18.24 -19.71
C MET A 277 0.45 -18.05 -19.25
N THR A 278 -0.24 -19.17 -18.96
CA THR A 278 -1.59 -19.13 -18.38
C THR A 278 -1.54 -18.85 -16.87
N ASP A 279 -2.61 -18.30 -16.33
CA ASP A 279 -2.75 -18.07 -14.88
C ASP A 279 -2.51 -19.34 -14.05
N ALA A 280 -3.03 -20.49 -14.50
CA ALA A 280 -2.86 -21.76 -13.81
C ALA A 280 -1.39 -22.21 -13.75
N VAL A 281 -0.65 -22.07 -14.85
CA VAL A 281 0.78 -22.41 -14.90
C VAL A 281 1.59 -21.45 -14.05
N TYR A 282 1.33 -20.15 -14.16
CA TYR A 282 2.03 -19.12 -13.39
C TYR A 282 1.82 -19.31 -11.88
N ALA A 283 0.57 -19.48 -11.44
CA ALA A 283 0.24 -19.73 -10.04
C ALA A 283 0.90 -21.00 -9.51
N ALA A 284 0.79 -22.12 -10.22
CA ALA A 284 1.41 -23.38 -9.82
C ALA A 284 2.92 -23.27 -9.69
N LYS A 285 3.57 -22.51 -10.57
CA LYS A 285 5.02 -22.25 -10.50
C LYS A 285 5.38 -21.47 -9.24
N LEU A 286 4.73 -20.35 -8.97
CA LEU A 286 4.98 -19.58 -7.75
C LEU A 286 4.74 -20.42 -6.47
N ARG A 287 3.62 -21.15 -6.42
CA ARG A 287 3.28 -22.03 -5.29
C ARG A 287 4.29 -23.14 -5.05
N SER A 288 4.75 -23.79 -6.11
CA SER A 288 5.79 -24.84 -6.00
C SER A 288 7.11 -24.33 -5.44
N LYS A 289 7.31 -23.00 -5.44
CA LYS A 289 8.50 -22.29 -4.95
C LYS A 289 8.21 -21.56 -3.64
N ASN A 290 7.06 -21.83 -3.01
CA ASN A 290 6.56 -21.20 -1.79
C ASN A 290 6.36 -19.68 -1.90
N ILE A 291 6.23 -19.13 -3.11
CA ILE A 291 5.98 -17.70 -3.33
C ILE A 291 4.46 -17.46 -3.26
N HIS A 292 4.05 -16.54 -2.38
CA HIS A 292 2.65 -16.22 -2.16
C HIS A 292 2.36 -14.75 -1.84
N THR A 293 3.40 -13.91 -1.79
CA THR A 293 3.30 -12.46 -1.54
C THR A 293 3.90 -11.71 -2.73
N LEU A 294 3.13 -10.84 -3.38
CA LEU A 294 3.51 -10.15 -4.61
C LEU A 294 3.40 -8.63 -4.45
N TRP A 295 4.32 -7.87 -5.04
CA TRP A 295 4.19 -6.41 -5.08
C TRP A 295 3.28 -5.96 -6.23
N ASN A 296 2.39 -4.99 -6.01
CA ASN A 296 1.51 -4.46 -7.07
C ASN A 296 2.16 -3.38 -7.96
N TYR A 297 3.41 -2.98 -7.69
CA TYR A 297 4.12 -1.94 -8.43
C TYR A 297 3.42 -0.55 -8.36
N ILE A 298 2.78 -0.27 -7.22
CA ILE A 298 2.07 0.98 -6.92
C ILE A 298 2.54 1.51 -5.57
N ASP A 299 2.75 2.82 -5.52
CA ASP A 299 2.98 3.55 -4.27
C ASP A 299 1.75 4.40 -3.93
N SER A 300 1.45 4.51 -2.64
CA SER A 300 0.41 5.41 -2.12
C SER A 300 0.76 6.90 -2.32
N GLY A 301 2.05 7.18 -2.43
CA GLY A 301 2.61 8.52 -2.65
C GLY A 301 4.12 8.49 -2.46
N THR A 302 4.72 9.67 -2.32
CA THR A 302 6.14 9.85 -2.03
C THR A 302 6.31 10.38 -0.61
N ALA A 303 7.11 9.70 0.20
CA ALA A 303 7.42 10.12 1.57
C ALA A 303 8.18 11.45 1.58
N THR A 304 7.81 12.31 2.53
CA THR A 304 8.49 13.57 2.83
C THR A 304 8.10 13.98 4.26
N THR A 305 8.57 15.12 4.75
CA THR A 305 8.15 15.62 6.07
C THR A 305 6.63 15.79 6.12
N GLY A 306 5.99 15.19 7.12
CA GLY A 306 4.54 15.17 7.31
C GLY A 306 3.76 14.14 6.49
N VAL A 307 4.43 13.32 5.66
CA VAL A 307 3.81 12.28 4.83
C VAL A 307 4.50 10.94 5.09
N ILE A 308 3.90 10.11 5.94
CA ILE A 308 4.51 8.82 6.34
C ILE A 308 3.49 7.71 6.62
N ASN A 309 2.28 8.03 7.05
CA ASN A 309 1.35 7.03 7.56
C ASN A 309 0.42 6.50 6.44
N GLN A 310 0.72 5.33 5.87
CA GLN A 310 -0.01 4.70 4.76
C GLN A 310 -1.50 4.44 5.05
N ILE A 311 -1.86 4.25 6.33
CA ILE A 311 -3.26 4.06 6.74
C ILE A 311 -4.00 5.37 7.02
N ASN A 312 -3.33 6.51 6.87
CA ASN A 312 -3.92 7.84 6.97
C ASN A 312 -4.00 8.49 5.58
N PRO A 313 -5.17 8.46 4.90
CA PRO A 313 -5.30 9.04 3.56
C PRO A 313 -5.07 10.56 3.53
N ASP A 314 -5.17 11.26 4.68
CA ASP A 314 -4.93 12.70 4.76
C ASP A 314 -3.44 13.07 4.62
N ASP A 315 -2.52 12.14 4.88
CA ASP A 315 -1.08 12.31 4.59
C ASP A 315 -0.84 12.40 3.08
N PHE A 316 -1.65 11.71 2.27
CA PHE A 316 -1.50 11.61 0.82
C PHE A 316 -2.37 12.62 0.10
N THR A 317 -2.13 13.90 0.36
CA THR A 317 -2.84 15.01 -0.28
C THR A 317 -1.86 16.01 -0.87
N LEU A 318 -2.29 16.77 -1.89
CA LEU A 318 -1.42 17.79 -2.50
C LEU A 318 -0.97 18.86 -1.48
N GLY A 319 -1.84 19.21 -0.54
CA GLY A 319 -1.57 20.18 0.51
C GLY A 319 -0.50 19.68 1.49
N ARG A 320 -0.63 18.45 1.99
CA ARG A 320 0.40 17.84 2.87
C ARG A 320 1.73 17.69 2.16
N PHE A 321 1.71 17.16 0.94
CA PHE A 321 2.92 16.99 0.15
C PHE A 321 3.62 18.33 -0.10
N TYR A 322 2.87 19.39 -0.46
CA TYR A 322 3.41 20.73 -0.68
C TYR A 322 4.10 21.29 0.58
N GLU A 323 3.48 21.18 1.76
CA GLU A 323 4.10 21.64 3.01
C GLU A 323 5.39 20.86 3.31
N GLY A 324 5.40 19.55 3.07
CA GLY A 324 6.58 18.69 3.26
C GLY A 324 7.77 19.06 2.37
N ILE A 325 7.53 19.64 1.19
CA ILE A 325 8.59 20.07 0.26
C ILE A 325 8.81 21.58 0.23
N LYS A 326 8.19 22.33 1.14
CA LYS A 326 8.17 23.81 1.12
C LYS A 326 9.55 24.45 1.19
N LYS A 327 10.50 23.80 1.88
CA LYS A 327 11.89 24.23 2.05
C LYS A 327 12.76 24.04 0.81
N LEU A 328 12.27 23.33 -0.22
CA LEU A 328 13.01 23.17 -1.48
C LEU A 328 13.04 24.48 -2.28
N LYS A 329 14.02 24.57 -3.19
CA LYS A 329 14.09 25.65 -4.19
C LYS A 329 12.82 25.61 -5.06
N PHE A 330 12.42 26.77 -5.59
CA PHE A 330 11.19 26.90 -6.35
C PHE A 330 11.10 25.92 -7.54
N SER A 331 12.19 25.75 -8.29
CA SER A 331 12.27 24.82 -9.43
C SER A 331 11.98 23.36 -9.02
N ASP A 332 12.62 22.92 -7.94
CA ASP A 332 12.55 21.55 -7.46
C ASP A 332 11.15 21.27 -6.89
N ARG A 333 10.63 22.26 -6.13
CA ARG A 333 9.26 22.22 -5.61
C ARG A 333 8.23 22.14 -6.72
N ALA A 334 8.35 22.96 -7.77
CA ALA A 334 7.45 22.92 -8.91
C ALA A 334 7.52 21.57 -9.65
N GLY A 335 8.73 21.07 -9.90
CA GLY A 335 8.93 19.75 -10.53
C GLY A 335 8.31 18.61 -9.73
N MET A 336 8.53 18.58 -8.41
CA MET A 336 7.95 17.58 -7.52
C MET A 336 6.42 17.69 -7.43
N MET A 337 5.87 18.91 -7.38
CA MET A 337 4.42 19.11 -7.41
C MET A 337 3.81 18.59 -8.71
N ILE A 338 4.41 18.89 -9.86
CA ILE A 338 3.92 18.36 -11.14
C ILE A 338 3.98 16.84 -11.15
N LYS A 339 5.10 16.23 -10.72
CA LYS A 339 5.22 14.76 -10.59
C LYS A 339 4.10 14.20 -9.70
N SER A 340 3.91 14.77 -8.50
CA SER A 340 2.89 14.32 -7.55
C SER A 340 1.47 14.46 -8.08
N ILE A 341 1.15 15.55 -8.78
CA ILE A 341 -0.15 15.75 -9.41
C ILE A 341 -0.41 14.67 -10.48
N MET A 342 0.58 14.38 -11.33
CA MET A 342 0.41 13.42 -12.43
C MET A 342 0.39 11.96 -11.94
N PHE A 343 1.38 11.56 -11.15
CA PHE A 343 1.60 10.16 -10.76
C PHE A 343 0.68 9.70 -9.64
N HIS A 344 0.38 10.57 -8.66
CA HIS A 344 -0.32 10.16 -7.44
C HIS A 344 -1.73 10.72 -7.35
N TYR A 345 -1.89 12.04 -7.54
CA TYR A 345 -3.21 12.68 -7.42
C TYR A 345 -4.18 12.22 -8.51
N TYR A 346 -3.81 12.37 -9.78
CA TYR A 346 -4.61 11.84 -10.88
C TYR A 346 -4.42 10.34 -11.06
N ALA A 347 -3.17 9.87 -11.00
CA ALA A 347 -2.79 8.48 -11.29
C ALA A 347 -3.45 7.99 -12.59
N ASP A 348 -3.35 8.82 -13.63
CA ASP A 348 -3.91 8.54 -14.95
C ASP A 348 -2.77 8.26 -15.94
N GLU A 349 -2.83 7.11 -16.60
CA GLU A 349 -1.74 6.61 -17.42
C GLU A 349 -1.47 7.46 -18.66
N GLN A 350 -2.50 8.11 -19.23
CA GLN A 350 -2.32 9.02 -20.35
C GLN A 350 -1.60 10.29 -19.90
N LEU A 351 -1.98 10.85 -18.74
CA LEU A 351 -1.30 12.00 -18.15
C LEU A 351 0.14 11.68 -17.74
N VAL A 352 0.37 10.54 -17.08
CA VAL A 352 1.71 10.08 -16.68
C VAL A 352 2.61 9.86 -17.90
N THR A 353 2.10 9.19 -18.94
CA THR A 353 2.84 8.99 -20.20
C THR A 353 3.12 10.31 -20.90
N GLY A 354 2.14 11.22 -20.93
CA GLY A 354 2.31 12.58 -21.44
C GLY A 354 3.42 13.33 -20.71
N TYR A 355 3.45 13.26 -19.37
CA TYR A 355 4.51 13.84 -18.55
C TYR A 355 5.88 13.22 -18.86
N LYS A 356 6.00 11.89 -18.92
CA LYS A 356 7.26 11.21 -19.25
C LYS A 356 7.80 11.64 -20.62
N ARG A 357 6.92 11.75 -21.63
CA ARG A 357 7.27 12.27 -22.96
C ARG A 357 7.75 13.72 -22.89
N THR A 358 7.02 14.60 -22.19
CA THR A 358 7.42 16.01 -21.97
C THR A 358 8.80 16.10 -21.33
N ALA A 359 9.04 15.39 -20.23
CA ALA A 359 10.33 15.37 -19.54
C ALA A 359 11.45 14.84 -20.44
N GLY A 360 11.18 13.79 -21.22
CA GLY A 360 12.12 13.22 -22.18
C GLY A 360 12.50 14.20 -23.30
N HIS A 361 11.52 14.90 -23.89
CA HIS A 361 11.77 15.93 -24.90
C HIS A 361 12.50 17.14 -24.32
N PHE A 362 12.15 17.56 -23.11
CA PHE A 362 12.87 18.63 -22.40
C PHE A 362 14.34 18.25 -22.18
N LYS A 363 14.62 17.02 -21.72
CA LYS A 363 15.99 16.53 -21.57
C LYS A 363 16.75 16.53 -22.89
N LYS A 364 16.13 16.07 -23.99
CA LYS A 364 16.73 16.10 -25.34
C LYS A 364 17.01 17.52 -25.82
N LEU A 365 16.13 18.47 -25.53
CA LEU A 365 16.32 19.88 -25.91
C LEU A 365 17.41 20.54 -25.06
N ALA A 366 17.29 20.47 -23.73
CA ALA A 366 18.17 21.19 -22.80
C ALA A 366 19.59 20.59 -22.73
N HIS A 367 19.72 19.26 -22.76
CA HIS A 367 21.02 18.59 -22.58
C HIS A 367 21.63 18.11 -23.90
N GLN A 368 20.81 17.66 -24.86
CA GLN A 368 21.30 17.15 -26.15
C GLN A 368 21.19 18.19 -27.29
N LYS A 369 20.71 19.40 -27.01
CA LYS A 369 20.53 20.50 -27.98
C LYS A 369 19.74 20.11 -29.24
N LYS A 370 18.83 19.13 -29.13
CA LYS A 370 18.02 18.63 -30.26
C LYS A 370 16.78 19.50 -30.49
N ILE A 371 16.89 20.51 -31.35
CA ILE A 371 15.82 21.47 -31.68
C ILE A 371 14.56 20.77 -32.21
N SER A 372 14.70 19.64 -32.92
CA SER A 372 13.56 18.83 -33.39
C SER A 372 12.62 18.35 -32.27
N SER A 373 13.08 18.38 -31.00
CA SER A 373 12.24 18.06 -29.84
C SER A 373 11.38 19.23 -29.35
N LEU A 374 11.55 20.45 -29.88
CA LEU A 374 10.82 21.65 -29.44
C LEU A 374 9.33 21.58 -29.74
N VAL A 375 8.94 21.24 -30.98
CA VAL A 375 7.52 21.13 -31.37
C VAL A 375 6.81 20.01 -30.57
N PRO A 376 7.36 18.77 -30.48
CA PRO A 376 6.79 17.73 -29.61
C PRO A 376 6.71 18.14 -28.14
N LEU A 377 7.69 18.89 -27.63
CA LEU A 377 7.67 19.39 -26.25
C LEU A 377 6.48 20.33 -26.03
N PHE A 378 6.29 21.33 -26.90
CA PHE A 378 5.20 22.30 -26.77
C PHE A 378 3.82 21.64 -26.87
N GLN A 379 3.64 20.72 -27.81
CA GLN A 379 2.40 19.95 -27.96
C GLN A 379 2.06 19.14 -26.70
N ASN A 380 3.05 18.50 -26.08
CA ASN A 380 2.82 17.74 -24.86
C ASN A 380 2.57 18.66 -23.64
N ILE A 381 3.23 19.83 -23.57
CA ILE A 381 2.96 20.82 -22.52
C ILE A 381 1.51 21.29 -22.58
N ILE A 382 0.97 21.62 -23.76
CA ILE A 382 -0.43 22.05 -23.90
C ILE A 382 -1.39 20.98 -23.34
N LYS A 383 -1.13 19.71 -23.65
CA LYS A 383 -1.96 18.59 -23.16
C LYS A 383 -1.95 18.46 -21.63
N LEU A 384 -0.80 18.75 -20.99
CA LEU A 384 -0.66 18.70 -19.54
C LEU A 384 -1.12 19.99 -18.83
N ALA A 385 -1.18 21.11 -19.56
CA ALA A 385 -1.53 22.41 -19.01
C ALA A 385 -2.95 22.44 -18.44
N GLY A 386 -3.93 21.84 -19.12
CA GLY A 386 -5.32 21.80 -18.66
C GLY A 386 -5.49 21.18 -17.27
N PRO A 387 -5.05 19.94 -17.04
CA PRO A 387 -5.07 19.30 -15.72
C PRO A 387 -4.33 20.07 -14.63
N LEU A 388 -3.17 20.66 -14.94
CA LEU A 388 -2.38 21.46 -13.99
C LEU A 388 -3.08 22.78 -13.65
N PHE A 389 -3.60 23.48 -14.66
CA PHE A 389 -4.34 24.72 -14.49
C PHE A 389 -5.62 24.51 -13.66
N LYS A 390 -6.32 23.40 -13.85
CA LYS A 390 -7.49 23.03 -13.03
C LYS A 390 -7.13 22.93 -11.55
N ILE A 391 -6.00 22.29 -11.21
CA ILE A 391 -5.53 22.18 -9.83
C ILE A 391 -5.13 23.54 -9.28
N ALA A 392 -4.41 24.37 -10.06
CA ALA A 392 -4.03 25.71 -9.64
C ALA A 392 -5.25 26.60 -9.37
N LEU A 393 -6.22 26.63 -10.28
CA LEU A 393 -7.43 27.46 -10.18
C LEU A 393 -8.33 27.03 -9.02
N HIS A 394 -8.45 25.72 -8.77
CA HIS A 394 -9.31 25.16 -7.73
C HIS A 394 -8.51 24.55 -6.57
N TRP A 395 -7.37 25.14 -6.21
CA TRP A 395 -6.45 24.60 -5.20
C TRP A 395 -7.15 24.23 -3.90
N ASN A 396 -8.01 25.10 -3.37
CA ASN A 396 -8.73 24.85 -2.12
C ASN A 396 -9.70 23.67 -2.17
N VAL A 397 -10.17 23.28 -3.37
CA VAL A 397 -11.01 22.10 -3.57
C VAL A 397 -10.17 20.83 -3.64
N HIS A 398 -8.96 20.91 -4.18
CA HIS A 398 -8.11 19.75 -4.49
C HIS A 398 -7.07 19.43 -3.42
N LYS A 399 -6.58 20.44 -2.70
CA LYS A 399 -5.41 20.31 -1.81
C LYS A 399 -5.57 19.30 -0.68
N ASN A 400 -6.79 19.09 -0.19
CA ASN A 400 -7.09 18.17 0.90
C ASN A 400 -7.77 16.87 0.42
N LYS A 401 -7.85 16.64 -0.89
CA LYS A 401 -8.39 15.38 -1.41
C LYS A 401 -7.27 14.33 -1.38
N PRO A 402 -7.53 13.14 -0.80
CA PRO A 402 -6.59 12.03 -0.88
C PRO A 402 -6.25 11.69 -2.32
N PHE A 403 -5.01 11.27 -2.55
CA PHE A 403 -4.57 10.70 -3.82
C PHE A 403 -5.40 9.49 -4.17
N ARG A 404 -5.63 9.29 -5.47
CA ARG A 404 -6.57 8.30 -5.99
C ARG A 404 -6.30 6.90 -5.43
N LEU A 405 -5.04 6.46 -5.46
CA LEU A 405 -4.61 5.13 -5.03
C LEU A 405 -4.28 5.03 -3.53
N ALA A 406 -4.36 6.14 -2.79
CA ALA A 406 -4.21 6.18 -1.34
C ALA A 406 -5.57 6.30 -0.61
N LYS A 407 -6.64 6.70 -1.30
CA LYS A 407 -7.96 6.98 -0.71
C LYS A 407 -8.44 5.88 0.25
N TYR A 408 -8.29 4.63 -0.17
CA TYR A 408 -8.77 3.46 0.57
C TYR A 408 -7.70 2.82 1.46
N ALA A 409 -6.54 3.46 1.59
CA ALA A 409 -5.40 2.99 2.38
C ALA A 409 -5.08 1.49 2.19
N PRO A 410 -4.92 1.01 0.93
CA PRO A 410 -4.48 -0.36 0.69
C PRO A 410 -3.09 -0.58 1.31
N VAL A 411 -2.96 -1.67 2.07
CA VAL A 411 -1.67 -2.13 2.63
C VAL A 411 -1.30 -3.45 1.97
N PHE A 412 -2.16 -4.46 2.15
CA PHE A 412 -2.20 -5.64 1.28
C PHE A 412 -3.63 -6.13 1.13
N PHE A 413 -3.87 -6.93 0.10
CA PHE A 413 -5.17 -7.49 -0.26
C PHE A 413 -4.97 -8.81 -1.00
N ARG A 414 -6.01 -9.65 -1.05
CA ARG A 414 -5.96 -10.91 -1.81
C ARG A 414 -6.15 -10.67 -3.30
N HIS A 415 -5.42 -11.44 -4.09
CA HIS A 415 -5.64 -11.57 -5.53
C HIS A 415 -5.59 -13.04 -5.94
N ARG A 416 -6.59 -13.49 -6.67
CA ARG A 416 -6.65 -14.83 -7.22
C ARG A 416 -6.00 -14.88 -8.60
N ILE A 417 -5.04 -15.79 -8.74
CA ILE A 417 -4.40 -16.16 -10.01
C ILE A 417 -4.72 -17.64 -10.25
N GLY A 418 -5.49 -17.95 -11.29
CA GLY A 418 -5.98 -19.31 -11.52
C GLY A 418 -6.88 -19.75 -10.35
N ALA A 419 -6.52 -20.84 -9.68
CA ALA A 419 -7.24 -21.36 -8.51
C ALA A 419 -6.64 -20.90 -7.16
N ASP A 420 -5.52 -20.19 -7.18
CA ASP A 420 -4.72 -19.88 -5.99
C ASP A 420 -4.89 -18.42 -5.53
N ASP A 421 -4.95 -18.20 -4.22
CA ASP A 421 -4.99 -16.88 -3.62
C ASP A 421 -3.58 -16.40 -3.21
N PHE A 422 -3.18 -15.24 -3.71
CA PHE A 422 -1.94 -14.55 -3.37
C PHE A 422 -2.24 -13.32 -2.52
N TYR A 423 -1.31 -12.94 -1.64
CA TYR A 423 -1.31 -11.63 -1.03
C TYR A 423 -0.58 -10.65 -1.94
N VAL A 424 -1.18 -9.49 -2.15
CA VAL A 424 -0.59 -8.41 -2.92
C VAL A 424 -0.46 -7.19 -2.04
N PHE A 425 0.72 -6.58 -1.98
CA PHE A 425 0.98 -5.40 -1.14
C PHE A 425 1.22 -4.12 -1.95
N GLN A 426 0.92 -2.98 -1.33
CA GLN A 426 1.16 -1.63 -1.82
C GLN A 426 2.13 -0.90 -0.90
N THR A 427 2.94 -0.01 -1.46
CA THR A 427 4.05 0.62 -0.77
C THR A 427 3.91 2.15 -0.63
N LEU A 428 4.90 2.77 0.00
CA LEU A 428 5.18 4.19 0.06
C LEU A 428 6.56 4.44 -0.56
N GLU A 429 6.66 5.25 -1.63
CA GLU A 429 7.95 5.58 -2.27
C GLU A 429 8.81 6.36 -1.27
N MET A 430 9.94 5.80 -0.84
CA MET A 430 10.84 6.39 0.15
C MET A 430 12.28 6.42 -0.37
N VAL A 431 12.69 7.59 -0.87
CA VAL A 431 14.04 7.79 -1.45
C VAL A 431 14.86 8.82 -0.66
N ASP A 432 14.19 9.76 0.03
CA ASP A 432 14.82 10.79 0.86
C ASP A 432 14.63 10.45 2.35
N PHE A 433 15.54 9.64 2.89
CA PHE A 433 15.52 9.16 4.28
C PHE A 433 15.74 10.26 5.31
N ARG A 434 16.37 11.38 4.92
CA ARG A 434 16.52 12.56 5.79
C ARG A 434 15.16 13.17 6.12
N LYS A 435 14.30 13.33 5.10
CA LYS A 435 12.94 13.86 5.28
C LYS A 435 11.94 12.83 5.75
N ALA A 436 11.98 11.62 5.17
CA ALA A 436 11.00 10.59 5.42
C ALA A 436 11.09 10.04 6.84
N LEU A 437 12.32 9.82 7.35
CA LEU A 437 12.58 9.29 8.69
C LEU A 437 13.04 10.37 9.67
N CYS A 438 12.72 11.64 9.43
CA CYS A 438 12.99 12.66 10.43
C CYS A 438 12.21 12.37 11.73
N SER A 439 12.69 12.92 12.86
CA SER A 439 12.06 12.71 14.16
C SER A 439 10.58 13.05 14.18
N ASP A 440 10.16 14.09 13.46
CA ASP A 440 8.76 14.52 13.40
C ASP A 440 7.87 13.46 12.75
N ASN A 441 8.33 12.82 11.67
CA ASN A 441 7.61 11.73 11.02
C ASN A 441 7.56 10.47 11.88
N ILE A 442 8.67 10.11 12.52
CA ILE A 442 8.73 8.95 13.43
C ILE A 442 7.77 9.17 14.61
N ASN A 443 7.77 10.36 15.20
CA ASN A 443 6.86 10.70 16.31
C ASN A 443 5.40 10.77 15.87
N LYS A 444 5.12 11.32 14.68
CA LYS A 444 3.78 11.29 14.09
C LYS A 444 3.29 9.87 13.88
N LEU A 445 4.14 8.98 13.34
CA LEU A 445 3.79 7.58 13.13
C LEU A 445 3.43 6.91 14.47
N ILE A 446 4.24 7.11 15.51
CA ILE A 446 3.97 6.61 16.87
C ILE A 446 2.65 7.16 17.41
N PHE A 447 2.45 8.47 17.35
CA PHE A 447 1.25 9.13 17.86
C PHE A 447 -0.03 8.62 17.18
N GLU A 448 0.03 8.37 15.87
CA GLU A 448 -1.10 7.89 15.07
C GLU A 448 -1.24 6.37 15.07
N ASN A 449 -0.39 5.63 15.79
CA ASN A 449 -0.31 4.17 15.71
C ASN A 449 -0.26 3.68 14.26
N GLY A 450 0.49 4.44 13.45
CA GLY A 450 0.48 4.38 12.00
C GLY A 450 1.25 3.18 11.46
N LEU A 451 1.14 2.99 10.14
CA LEU A 451 1.78 1.91 9.42
C LEU A 451 2.34 2.44 8.11
N PHE A 452 3.55 2.03 7.74
CA PHE A 452 4.01 2.12 6.35
C PHE A 452 4.72 0.84 5.91
N ILE A 453 4.63 0.56 4.61
CA ILE A 453 5.53 -0.37 3.89
C ILE A 453 6.34 0.48 2.91
N ALA A 454 7.61 0.69 3.18
CA ALA A 454 8.47 1.55 2.38
C ALA A 454 9.01 0.79 1.18
N HIS A 455 8.85 1.36 0.00
CA HIS A 455 9.57 0.99 -1.22
C HIS A 455 10.84 1.84 -1.28
N THR A 456 11.99 1.19 -1.14
CA THR A 456 13.29 1.86 -1.01
C THR A 456 14.26 1.44 -2.10
N TYR A 457 15.21 2.33 -2.41
CA TYR A 457 16.44 2.01 -3.14
C TYR A 457 17.61 2.42 -2.25
N PHE A 458 18.02 1.56 -1.32
CA PHE A 458 19.03 1.95 -0.34
C PHE A 458 20.39 2.29 -1.00
N SER A 459 20.78 1.53 -2.03
CA SER A 459 22.05 1.72 -2.77
C SER A 459 21.99 2.71 -3.94
N VAL A 460 20.93 3.52 -4.09
CA VAL A 460 20.80 4.36 -5.31
C VAL A 460 21.97 5.34 -5.48
N PRO A 461 22.72 5.32 -6.60
CA PRO A 461 23.93 6.14 -6.75
C PRO A 461 23.63 7.53 -7.35
N MET A 462 22.37 7.82 -7.67
CA MET A 462 21.98 8.99 -8.44
C MET A 462 22.07 10.27 -7.60
N ALA A 463 23.04 11.13 -7.94
CA ALA A 463 23.33 12.36 -7.20
C ALA A 463 22.17 13.37 -7.11
N TYR A 464 21.16 13.28 -7.99
CA TYR A 464 19.98 14.15 -7.94
C TYR A 464 18.95 13.71 -6.89
N HIS A 465 19.07 12.49 -6.33
CA HIS A 465 18.27 12.08 -5.18
C HIS A 465 18.91 12.62 -3.90
N THR A 466 18.15 13.43 -3.16
CA THR A 466 18.56 13.93 -1.85
C THR A 466 18.23 12.94 -0.75
N GLY A 467 19.02 12.91 0.32
CA GLY A 467 18.76 12.08 1.50
C GLY A 467 18.85 10.58 1.28
N ARG A 468 19.70 10.15 0.33
CA ARG A 468 20.08 8.75 0.11
C ARG A 468 20.80 8.19 1.33
N VAL A 469 20.77 6.86 1.52
CA VAL A 469 21.53 6.19 2.59
C VAL A 469 23.01 6.49 2.46
N PHE A 470 23.55 6.45 1.24
CA PHE A 470 24.96 6.67 0.95
C PHE A 470 25.22 8.11 0.51
N SER A 471 26.10 8.82 1.22
CA SER A 471 26.62 10.13 0.79
C SER A 471 27.70 9.99 -0.28
N THR A 472 28.52 8.94 -0.15
CA THR A 472 29.48 8.43 -1.14
C THR A 472 29.27 6.92 -1.25
N PRO A 473 29.78 6.22 -2.29
CA PRO A 473 29.54 4.79 -2.48
C PRO A 473 29.87 3.91 -1.26
N ASP A 474 30.76 4.36 -0.38
CA ASP A 474 31.30 3.66 0.78
C ASP A 474 30.95 4.30 2.13
N THR A 475 30.21 5.42 2.15
CA THR A 475 29.93 6.17 3.39
C THR A 475 28.45 6.40 3.58
N ILE A 476 27.93 5.98 4.74
CA ILE A 476 26.57 6.26 5.18
C ILE A 476 26.43 7.75 5.50
N ASP A 477 25.36 8.36 5.02
CA ASP A 477 25.02 9.74 5.27
C ASP A 477 24.72 9.99 6.75
N ALA A 478 25.39 10.99 7.36
CA ALA A 478 25.32 11.22 8.80
C ALA A 478 23.91 11.58 9.31
N GLU A 479 23.13 12.34 8.51
CA GLU A 479 21.76 12.72 8.90
C GLU A 479 20.82 11.51 8.76
N VAL A 480 21.01 10.69 7.73
CA VAL A 480 20.29 9.42 7.59
C VAL A 480 20.62 8.46 8.73
N SER A 481 21.91 8.28 9.06
CA SER A 481 22.34 7.46 10.20
C SER A 481 21.68 7.91 11.50
N LYS A 482 21.69 9.21 11.80
CA LYS A 482 21.00 9.78 12.96
C LYS A 482 19.51 9.42 12.99
N ASN A 483 18.82 9.53 11.85
CA ASN A 483 17.40 9.20 11.74
C ASN A 483 17.12 7.71 11.97
N PHE A 484 17.94 6.81 11.40
CA PHE A 484 17.81 5.37 11.61
C PHE A 484 18.12 4.96 13.06
N HIS A 485 19.12 5.56 13.71
CA HIS A 485 19.36 5.32 15.14
C HIS A 485 18.19 5.81 16.01
N TYR A 486 17.56 6.92 15.65
CA TYR A 486 16.36 7.38 16.35
C TYR A 486 15.21 6.38 16.16
N LEU A 487 14.99 5.88 14.95
CA LEU A 487 14.03 4.80 14.67
C LEU A 487 14.36 3.54 15.49
N GLY A 488 15.60 3.09 15.48
CA GLY A 488 16.10 1.95 16.25
C GLY A 488 15.84 2.07 17.75
N THR A 489 16.06 3.28 18.29
CA THR A 489 15.71 3.60 19.69
C THR A 489 14.22 3.40 19.94
N LYS A 490 13.34 3.83 19.03
CA LYS A 490 11.87 3.66 19.17
C LYS A 490 11.41 2.22 18.98
N ILE A 491 12.13 1.43 18.19
CA ILE A 491 11.92 -0.03 18.06
C ILE A 491 12.27 -0.72 19.38
N LYS A 492 13.44 -0.40 19.98
CA LYS A 492 13.86 -0.95 21.28
C LYS A 492 12.92 -0.56 22.42
N GLU A 493 12.35 0.65 22.38
CA GLU A 493 11.30 1.12 23.31
C GLU A 493 9.92 0.45 23.06
N GLN A 494 9.78 -0.44 22.07
CA GLN A 494 8.52 -1.08 21.65
C GLN A 494 7.42 -0.09 21.22
N LYS A 495 7.79 1.15 20.88
CA LYS A 495 6.86 2.15 20.33
C LYS A 495 6.59 1.95 18.84
N ILE A 496 7.53 1.29 18.16
CA ILE A 496 7.42 0.87 16.77
C ILE A 496 7.74 -0.61 16.70
N TRP A 497 6.85 -1.38 16.07
CA TRP A 497 7.17 -2.71 15.61
C TRP A 497 7.79 -2.59 14.20
N ASN A 498 8.97 -3.17 14.01
CA ASN A 498 9.64 -3.22 12.72
C ASN A 498 9.72 -4.68 12.23
N PRO A 499 8.68 -5.14 11.51
CA PRO A 499 8.65 -6.47 10.93
C PRO A 499 9.35 -6.55 9.58
N THR A 500 9.69 -7.76 9.17
CA THR A 500 9.83 -8.08 7.74
C THR A 500 8.46 -8.09 7.05
N LEU A 501 8.41 -8.08 5.72
CA LEU A 501 7.13 -8.03 5.01
C LEU A 501 6.30 -9.29 5.28
N ASN A 502 6.95 -10.46 5.28
CA ASN A 502 6.27 -11.73 5.55
C ASN A 502 5.71 -11.77 6.99
N GLU A 503 6.47 -11.32 7.99
CA GLU A 503 5.99 -11.19 9.38
C GLU A 503 4.74 -10.29 9.45
N LEU A 504 4.77 -9.16 8.74
CA LEU A 504 3.64 -8.22 8.70
C LEU A 504 2.40 -8.84 8.04
N VAL A 505 2.57 -9.49 6.89
CA VAL A 505 1.47 -10.15 6.15
C VAL A 505 0.86 -11.27 7.00
N LEU A 506 1.68 -12.13 7.62
CA LEU A 506 1.21 -13.23 8.46
C LEU A 506 0.43 -12.72 9.68
N PHE A 507 0.91 -11.66 10.33
CA PHE A 507 0.22 -11.07 11.48
C PHE A 507 -1.11 -10.44 11.07
N LEU A 508 -1.11 -9.57 10.06
CA LEU A 508 -2.28 -8.81 9.67
C LEU A 508 -3.33 -9.65 8.93
N ASN A 509 -2.97 -10.79 8.33
CA ASN A 509 -3.92 -11.78 7.79
C ASN A 509 -4.95 -12.22 8.86
N ASN A 510 -4.58 -12.22 10.15
CA ASN A 510 -5.52 -12.58 11.20
C ASN A 510 -6.74 -11.64 11.30
N PHE A 511 -6.67 -10.41 10.74
CA PHE A 511 -7.84 -9.53 10.66
C PHE A 511 -8.99 -10.13 9.83
N GLU A 512 -8.68 -10.95 8.82
CA GLU A 512 -9.68 -11.62 7.98
C GLU A 512 -10.46 -12.70 8.75
N LYS A 513 -9.95 -13.13 9.91
CA LYS A 513 -10.51 -14.18 10.76
C LYS A 513 -11.23 -13.62 12.00
N ILE A 514 -11.25 -12.29 12.17
CA ILE A 514 -11.96 -11.65 13.28
C ILE A 514 -13.46 -11.88 13.14
N LEU A 515 -14.07 -12.33 14.23
CA LEU A 515 -15.51 -12.43 14.34
C LEU A 515 -15.99 -11.86 15.67
N LEU A 516 -16.96 -10.96 15.59
CA LEU A 516 -17.62 -10.33 16.71
C LEU A 516 -19.09 -10.76 16.75
N ASP A 517 -19.63 -10.78 17.95
CA ASP A 517 -21.06 -10.95 18.16
C ASP A 517 -21.56 -10.00 19.25
N VAL A 518 -22.85 -10.07 19.57
CA VAL A 518 -23.45 -9.31 20.66
C VAL A 518 -24.18 -10.25 21.61
N ASP A 519 -23.99 -10.06 22.91
CA ASP A 519 -24.66 -10.86 23.94
C ASP A 519 -26.12 -10.41 24.18
N HIS A 520 -26.80 -11.13 25.06
CA HIS A 520 -28.19 -10.85 25.44
C HIS A 520 -28.41 -9.46 26.08
N ASP A 521 -27.36 -8.89 26.68
CA ASP A 521 -27.42 -7.57 27.31
C ASP A 521 -26.97 -6.44 26.36
N GLY A 522 -26.71 -6.76 25.09
CA GLY A 522 -26.25 -5.79 24.10
C GLY A 522 -24.77 -5.43 24.20
N THR A 523 -23.93 -6.21 24.88
CA THR A 523 -22.47 -6.03 24.91
C THR A 523 -21.85 -6.68 23.68
N ILE A 524 -21.01 -5.95 22.93
CA ILE A 524 -20.23 -6.53 21.83
C ILE A 524 -19.14 -7.42 22.44
N ILE A 525 -19.02 -8.64 21.93
CA ILE A 525 -18.07 -9.67 22.38
C ILE A 525 -17.22 -10.20 21.21
N VAL A 526 -16.01 -10.66 21.52
CA VAL A 526 -15.15 -11.34 20.53
C VAL A 526 -15.49 -12.81 20.48
N LYS A 527 -16.08 -13.25 19.36
CA LYS A 527 -16.33 -14.68 19.09
C LYS A 527 -15.06 -15.37 18.60
N GLN A 528 -14.24 -14.68 17.82
CA GLN A 528 -12.93 -15.15 17.35
C GLN A 528 -11.94 -13.99 17.24
N ALA A 529 -10.83 -14.06 17.98
CA ALA A 529 -9.80 -13.03 18.00
C ALA A 529 -8.63 -13.30 17.04
N ALA A 530 -8.48 -14.55 16.58
CA ALA A 530 -7.38 -14.98 15.70
C ALA A 530 -5.97 -14.55 16.18
N SER A 531 -5.73 -14.65 17.49
CA SER A 531 -4.45 -14.27 18.14
C SER A 531 -4.14 -12.77 18.14
N LEU A 532 -5.08 -11.90 17.75
CA LEU A 532 -4.91 -10.44 17.84
C LEU A 532 -5.29 -9.92 19.22
N THR A 533 -4.43 -9.08 19.80
CA THR A 533 -4.76 -8.32 21.01
C THR A 533 -5.88 -7.33 20.72
N TYR A 534 -6.86 -7.25 21.62
CA TYR A 534 -7.98 -6.32 21.50
C TYR A 534 -8.27 -5.62 22.82
N ARG A 535 -9.03 -4.52 22.76
CA ARG A 535 -9.58 -3.83 23.93
C ARG A 535 -10.99 -3.35 23.70
N THR A 536 -11.70 -3.14 24.79
CA THR A 536 -13.04 -2.53 24.80
C THR A 536 -12.92 -1.01 24.71
N VAL A 537 -13.81 -0.39 23.95
CA VAL A 537 -13.95 1.07 23.81
C VAL A 537 -15.33 1.48 24.32
N ASN A 538 -15.36 2.50 25.18
CA ASN A 538 -16.58 3.09 25.73
C ASN A 538 -16.80 4.51 25.20
#